data_AF-A0A847Z9J6-F1
#
_entry.id   AF-A0A847Z9J6-F1
#
_cell.length_a   1.000
_cell.length_b   1.000
_cell.length_c   1.000
_cell.angle_alpha   90.00
_cell.angle_beta   90.00
_cell.angle_gamma   90.00
#
_symmetry.space_group_name_H-M   'P 1'
#
loop_
_entity.id
_entity.type
_entity.pdbx_description
1 polymer ?
#
loop_
_entity_poly.entity_id
_entity_poly.type
_entity_poly.pdbx_seq_one_letter_code
_entity_poly.pdbx_strand_id
1 'polypeptide(L)' 'MEKIKYWLQEHWDAIMAWYEGLEPLYQYGVLFLLIIAGILIFSFLSLRKVTR' A
#
# COMPACT_ATOMS: atom_id res chain seq x y z
N MET A 1 -10.57 10.11 18.99
CA MET A 1 -10.20 10.19 17.55
C MET A 1 -8.81 10.76 17.33
N GLU A 2 -8.39 11.80 18.06
CA GLU A 2 -7.08 12.45 17.87
C GLU A 2 -5.89 11.51 18.04
N LYS A 3 -5.91 10.62 19.06
CA LYS A 3 -4.84 9.65 19.30
C LYS A 3 -4.65 8.64 18.15
N ILE A 4 -5.75 8.22 17.52
CA ILE A 4 -5.72 7.30 16.36
C ILE A 4 -5.15 8.03 15.14
N LYS A 5 -5.58 9.28 14.92
CA LYS A 5 -5.07 10.12 13.84
C LYS A 5 -3.57 10.36 13.97
N TYR A 6 -3.10 10.67 15.17
CA TYR A 6 -1.69 10.88 15.47
C TYR A 6 -0.88 9.61 15.25
N TRP A 7 -1.34 8.47 15.77
CA TRP A 7 -0.70 7.18 15.56
C TRP A 7 -0.61 6.82 14.08
N LEU A 8 -1.69 7.03 13.32
CA LEU A 8 -1.70 6.78 11.88
C LEU A 8 -0.70 7.67 11.15
N GLN A 9 -0.62 8.94 11.52
CA GLN A 9 0.30 9.90 10.92
C GLN A 9 1.76 9.54 11.21
N GLU A 10 2.09 9.19 12.46
CA GLU A 10 3.44 8.76 12.84
C GLU A 10 3.89 7.51 12.06
N HIS A 11 3.00 6.52 11.90
CA HIS A 11 3.30 5.32 11.11
C HIS A 11 3.43 5.65 9.63
N TRP A 12 2.60 6.56 9.13
CA TRP A 12 2.67 7.02 7.74
C TRP A 12 4.00 7.73 7.46
N ASP A 13 4.42 8.63 8.34
CA ASP A 13 5.67 9.37 8.22
C ASP A 13 6.88 8.41 8.26
N ALA A 14 6.84 7.38 9.11
CA ALA A 14 7.88 6.34 9.15
C ALA A 14 7.96 5.51 7.85
N ILE A 15 6.81 5.16 7.27
CA ILE A 15 6.73 4.43 6.00
C ILE A 15 7.26 5.29 4.85
N MET A 16 6.90 6.57 4.82
CA MET A 16 7.35 7.51 3.80
C MET A 16 8.86 7.76 3.91
N ALA A 17 9.40 7.94 5.12
CA ALA A 17 10.84 8.10 5.33
C ALA A 17 11.64 6.87 4.87
N TRP A 18 11.12 5.66 5.13
CA TRP A 18 11.72 4.44 4.61
C TRP A 18 11.69 4.40 3.08
N TYR A 19 10.54 4.71 2.47
CA TYR A 19 10.36 4.70 1.01
C TYR A 19 11.25 5.74 0.31
N GLU A 20 11.32 6.95 0.84
CA GLU A 20 12.17 8.03 0.34
C GLU A 20 13.67 7.72 0.47
N GLY A 21 14.05 6.91 1.46
CA GLY A 21 15.42 6.44 1.65
C GLY A 21 15.86 5.34 0.65
N LEU A 22 14.94 4.78 -0.14
CA LEU A 22 15.26 3.79 -1.16
C LEU A 22 15.87 4.46 -2.41
N GLU A 23 16.75 3.74 -3.12
CA GLU A 23 17.17 4.19 -4.45
C GLU A 23 15.95 4.26 -5.40
N PRO A 24 15.97 5.16 -6.41
CA PRO A 24 14.83 5.35 -7.30
C PRO A 24 14.32 4.06 -7.95
N LEU A 25 15.22 3.13 -8.31
CA LEU A 25 14.85 1.83 -8.88
C LEU A 25 13.94 1.02 -7.93
N TYR A 26 14.29 0.96 -6.65
CA TYR A 26 13.52 0.23 -5.65
C TYR A 26 12.20 0.95 -5.32
N GLN A 27 12.18 2.28 -5.33
CA GLN A 27 10.94 3.06 -5.19
C GLN A 27 9.91 2.66 -6.25
N TYR A 28 10.32 2.64 -7.53
CA TYR A 28 9.44 2.18 -8.62
C TYR A 28 9.03 0.71 -8.45
N GLY A 29 9.93 -0.14 -7.98
CA GLY A 29 9.63 -1.54 -7.66
C GLY A 29 8.54 -1.70 -6.60
N VAL A 30 8.63 -0.93 -5.50
CA VAL A 30 7.62 -0.96 -4.43
C VAL A 30 6.27 -0.48 -4.94
N LEU A 31 6.22 0.62 -5.70
CA LEU A 31 4.97 1.10 -6.32
C LEU A 31 4.37 0.07 -7.27
N PHE A 32 5.19 -0.56 -8.10
CA PHE A 32 4.74 -1.61 -9.00
C PHE A 32 4.10 -2.78 -8.24
N LEU A 33 4.75 -3.25 -7.17
CA LEU A 33 4.21 -4.33 -6.34
C LEU A 33 2.88 -3.96 -5.68
N LEU A 34 2.74 -2.71 -5.20
CA LEU A 34 1.47 -2.22 -4.63
C LEU A 34 0.34 -2.22 -5.65
N ILE A 35 0.62 -1.79 -6.89
CA ILE A 35 -0.35 -1.80 -7.99
C ILE A 35 -0.78 -3.23 -8.32
N ILE A 36 0.19 -4.14 -8.49
CA ILE A 36 -0.10 -5.55 -8.80
C ILE A 36 -0.91 -6.20 -7.67
N ALA A 37 -0.53 -5.98 -6.42
CA ALA A 37 -1.28 -6.49 -5.27
C ALA A 37 -2.72 -5.96 -5.26
N GLY A 38 -2.92 -4.66 -5.54
CA GLY A 38 -4.24 -4.06 -5.66
C GLY A 38 -5.10 -4.68 -6.75
N ILE A 39 -4.52 -4.91 -7.94
CA ILE A 39 -5.20 -5.58 -9.05
C ILE A 39 -5.57 -7.01 -8.67
N LEU A 40 -4.66 -7.79 -8.07
CA LEU A 40 -4.92 -9.16 -7.67
C LEU A 40 -6.05 -9.25 -6.63
N ILE A 41 -6.04 -8.38 -5.62
CA ILE A 41 -7.11 -8.32 -4.62
C ILE A 41 -8.45 -7.95 -5.29
N PHE A 42 -8.45 -6.96 -6.17
CA PHE A 42 -9.65 -6.53 -6.88
C PHE A 42 -10.21 -7.64 -7.78
N SER A 43 -9.35 -8.31 -8.55
CA SER A 43 -9.71 -9.45 -9.38
C SER A 43 -10.28 -10.60 -8.54
N PHE A 44 -9.63 -10.92 -7.40
CA PHE A 44 -10.11 -11.95 -6.49
C PHE A 44 -11.50 -11.62 -5.92
N LEU A 45 -11.71 -10.39 -5.45
CA LEU A 45 -13.01 -9.93 -4.95
C LEU A 45 -14.09 -9.93 -6.04
N SER A 46 -13.72 -9.61 -7.28
CA SER A 46 -14.64 -9.62 -8.43
C SER A 46 -15.02 -11.05 -8.82
N LEU A 47 -14.06 -11.97 -8.89
CA LEU A 47 -14.31 -13.40 -9.11
C LEU A 47 -15.22 -13.97 -8.03
N ARG A 48 -14.96 -13.66 -6.75
CA ARG A 48 -15.80 -14.09 -5.63
C ARG A 48 -17.26 -13.64 -5.75
N LYS A 49 -17.52 -12.48 -6.38
CA LYS A 49 -18.89 -12.01 -6.66
C LYS A 49 -19.56 -12.75 -7.82
N VAL A 50 -18.80 -13.20 -8.81
CA VAL A 50 -19.34 -13.89 -10.00
C VAL A 50 -19.64 -15.37 -9.70
N THR A 51 -18.86 -16.01 -8.84
CA THR A 51 -19.04 -17.43 -8.48
C THR A 51 -20.15 -17.67 -7.44
N ARG A 52 -20.79 -16.63 -6.92
CA ARG A 52 -21.81 -16.72 -5.86
C ARG A 52 -23.14 -16.18 -6.36
#